data_AF-A0A3C0GA41-F1
#
_entry.id   AF-A0A3C0GA41-F1
#
_cell.length_a   1.000
_cell.length_b   1.000
_cell.length_c   1.000
_cell.angle_alpha   90.00
_cell.angle_beta   90.00
_cell.angle_gamma   90.00
#
_symmetry.space_group_name_H-M   'P 1'
#
loop_
_entity.id
_entity.type
_entity.pdbx_description
1 polymer ?
#
loop_
_entity_poly.entity_id
_entity_poly.type
_entity_poly.pdbx_seq_one_letter_code
_entity_poly.pdbx_strand_id
1 'polypeptide(L)'
;MTMQTHYFPNIGYISDDVPENLLARLKKIVNEKNLEKHNMDLAGNIRKEFKIPKALGYFEGYIIDLCKKYDEEFNYVKTIKVTKQAHPFFLESMWVNFQKKHEFNPIHIHSGVFSFVIWLQVPFTKDEEKKSSPGAEG
;
A
#
# COMPACT_ATOMS: atom_id res chain seq x y z
N MET A 1 -36.86 21.98 16.04
CA MET A 1 -35.48 22.41 15.69
C MET A 1 -34.72 21.20 15.20
N THR A 2 -34.09 21.39 14.05
CA THR A 2 -33.35 20.42 13.24
C THR A 2 -32.00 20.12 13.88
N MET A 3 -31.68 18.83 14.01
CA MET A 3 -30.33 18.40 14.35
C MET A 3 -29.49 18.41 13.08
N GLN A 4 -28.39 19.15 13.09
CA GLN A 4 -27.35 19.03 12.08
C GLN A 4 -26.10 18.46 12.75
N THR A 5 -25.67 17.30 12.26
CA THR A 5 -24.46 16.62 12.70
C THR A 5 -23.50 16.57 11.52
N HIS A 6 -22.27 17.04 11.73
CA HIS A 6 -21.20 16.98 10.75
C HIS A 6 -19.91 16.50 11.43
N TYR A 7 -19.32 15.42 10.93
CA TYR A 7 -17.97 14.95 11.25
C TYR A 7 -17.40 14.33 9.98
N PHE A 8 -16.12 14.57 9.67
CA PHE A 8 -15.21 13.58 9.07
C PHE A 8 -13.74 14.01 9.27
N PRO A 9 -13.11 13.77 10.42
CA PRO A 9 -11.67 13.58 10.42
C PRO A 9 -11.44 12.18 9.83
N ASN A 10 -11.16 12.15 8.53
CA ASN A 10 -10.75 10.91 7.87
C ASN A 10 -9.60 10.32 8.69
N ILE A 11 -9.53 8.99 8.77
CA ILE A 11 -8.37 8.27 9.32
C ILE A 11 -7.06 8.64 8.59
N GLY A 12 -7.09 9.46 7.53
CA GLY A 12 -5.92 10.10 6.97
C GLY A 12 -4.95 9.12 6.34
N TYR A 13 -3.81 9.64 5.92
CA TYR A 13 -2.65 8.86 5.53
C TYR A 13 -1.41 9.70 5.86
N ILE A 14 -0.28 9.02 6.06
CA ILE A 14 1.04 9.65 6.06
C ILE A 14 1.78 9.26 4.78
N SER A 15 2.72 10.10 4.38
CA SER A 15 3.63 9.83 3.26
C SER A 15 5.06 10.14 3.71
N ASP A 16 6.00 9.30 3.33
CA ASP A 16 7.43 9.46 3.62
C ASP A 16 8.25 8.99 2.42
N ASP A 17 9.44 9.56 2.26
CA ASP A 17 10.40 9.13 1.25
C ASP A 17 11.17 7.91 1.76
N VAL A 18 11.08 6.80 1.03
CA VAL A 18 11.78 5.57 1.41
C VAL A 18 13.30 5.84 1.45
N PRO A 19 13.98 5.55 2.57
CA PRO A 19 15.42 5.75 2.70
C PRO A 19 16.21 5.14 1.54
N GLU A 20 17.20 5.86 1.03
CA GLU A 20 17.90 5.51 -0.22
C GLU A 20 18.49 4.09 -0.18
N ASN A 21 19.05 3.67 0.96
CA ASN A 21 19.57 2.32 1.17
C ASN A 21 18.48 1.23 1.07
N LEU A 22 17.27 1.50 1.57
CA LEU A 22 16.13 0.59 1.47
C LEU A 22 15.58 0.58 0.05
N LEU A 23 15.46 1.75 -0.59
CA LEU A 23 15.00 1.88 -1.97
C LEU A 23 15.93 1.14 -2.94
N ALA A 24 17.25 1.31 -2.81
CA ALA A 24 18.24 0.60 -3.62
C ALA A 24 18.13 -0.92 -3.45
N ARG A 25 17.92 -1.38 -2.20
CA ARG A 25 17.73 -2.80 -1.90
C ARG A 25 16.45 -3.36 -2.49
N LEU A 26 15.35 -2.62 -2.39
CA LEU A 26 14.06 -3.00 -2.97
C LEU A 26 14.16 -3.11 -4.50
N LYS A 27 14.80 -2.15 -5.16
CA LYS A 27 15.09 -2.21 -6.61
C LYS A 27 15.91 -3.46 -6.97
N LYS A 28 16.88 -3.85 -6.15
CA LYS A 28 17.66 -5.08 -6.37
C LYS A 28 16.79 -6.34 -6.27
N ILE A 29 15.96 -6.43 -5.23
CA ILE A 29 15.06 -7.59 -4.98
C ILE A 29 14.05 -7.73 -6.13
N VAL A 30 13.42 -6.62 -6.54
CA VAL A 30 12.38 -6.60 -7.58
C VAL A 30 12.91 -7.01 -8.95
N ASN A 31 14.20 -6.82 -9.22
CA ASN A 31 14.84 -7.20 -10.48
C ASN A 31 15.40 -8.64 -10.49
N GLU A 32 15.19 -9.44 -9.44
CA GLU A 32 15.58 -10.84 -9.43
C GLU A 32 14.75 -11.68 -10.41
N LYS A 33 15.38 -12.65 -11.09
CA LYS A 33 14.76 -13.42 -12.19
C LYS A 33 13.72 -14.48 -11.74
N ASN A 34 13.60 -14.75 -10.44
CA ASN A 34 12.86 -15.91 -9.91
C ASN A 34 11.87 -15.52 -8.79
N LEU A 35 11.05 -14.48 -9.02
CA LEU A 35 10.01 -14.12 -8.05
C LEU A 35 8.81 -15.09 -8.14
N GLU A 36 8.25 -15.42 -6.98
CA GLU A 36 7.06 -16.28 -6.87
C GLU A 36 5.80 -15.49 -7.25
N LYS A 37 4.97 -16.03 -8.16
CA LYS A 37 3.72 -15.37 -8.58
C LYS A 37 2.73 -15.27 -7.43
N HIS A 38 1.99 -14.16 -7.36
CA HIS A 38 0.96 -13.91 -6.36
C HIS A 38 -0.42 -13.53 -6.95
N ASN A 39 -0.54 -13.46 -8.27
CA ASN A 39 -1.65 -12.85 -8.99
C ASN A 39 -3.02 -13.58 -8.94
N MET A 40 -3.24 -14.50 -7.99
CA MET A 40 -4.49 -15.28 -7.90
C MET A 40 -5.53 -14.64 -6.97
N ASP A 41 -5.11 -13.77 -6.05
CA ASP A 41 -6.00 -13.29 -4.97
C ASP A 41 -6.87 -12.09 -5.40
N LEU A 42 -6.47 -11.33 -6.44
CA LEU A 42 -7.13 -10.11 -6.91
C LEU A 42 -7.74 -10.27 -8.33
N ALA A 43 -8.41 -11.40 -8.56
CA ALA A 43 -9.07 -11.76 -9.82
C ALA A 43 -8.16 -11.77 -11.07
N GLY A 44 -6.84 -11.72 -10.88
CA GLY A 44 -5.85 -11.77 -11.97
C GLY A 44 -5.80 -10.52 -12.86
N ASN A 45 -6.35 -9.38 -12.43
CA ASN A 45 -6.36 -8.15 -13.22
C ASN A 45 -4.96 -7.53 -13.40
N ILE A 46 -4.01 -7.84 -12.51
CA ILE A 46 -2.58 -7.56 -12.68
C ILE A 46 -1.88 -8.88 -12.99
N ARG A 47 -1.36 -9.04 -14.20
CA ARG A 47 -0.74 -10.33 -14.62
C ARG A 47 0.62 -10.58 -13.98
N LYS A 48 1.32 -9.50 -13.62
CA LYS A 48 2.68 -9.53 -13.09
C LYS A 48 2.69 -9.05 -11.65
N GLU A 49 2.17 -9.90 -10.78
CA GLU A 49 2.23 -9.72 -9.33
C GLU A 49 3.09 -10.83 -8.73
N PHE A 50 4.05 -10.45 -7.88
CA PHE A 50 4.99 -11.39 -7.31
C PHE A 50 5.30 -11.10 -5.84
N LYS A 51 5.38 -12.15 -5.01
CA LYS A 51 5.82 -12.04 -3.62
C LYS A 51 7.30 -11.66 -3.55
N ILE A 52 7.65 -10.84 -2.57
CA ILE A 52 9.03 -10.45 -2.27
C ILE A 52 9.37 -10.68 -0.78
N PRO A 53 9.30 -11.93 -0.27
CA PRO A 53 9.49 -12.22 1.16
C PRO A 53 10.88 -11.80 1.68
N LYS A 54 11.88 -11.75 0.79
CA LYS A 54 13.23 -11.23 1.11
C LYS A 54 13.22 -9.77 1.56
N ALA A 55 12.20 -8.99 1.20
CA ALA A 55 12.10 -7.59 1.60
C ALA A 55 11.66 -7.43 3.06
N LEU A 56 10.93 -8.40 3.62
CA LEU A 56 10.32 -8.30 4.96
C LEU A 56 11.34 -7.88 6.03
N GLY A 57 12.45 -8.62 6.15
CA GLY A 57 13.47 -8.35 7.17
C GLY A 57 14.21 -7.02 7.03
N TYR A 58 14.15 -6.37 5.86
CA TYR A 58 14.75 -5.05 5.66
C TYR A 58 13.77 -3.90 5.89
N PHE A 59 12.48 -4.14 5.69
CA PHE A 59 11.44 -3.12 5.70
C PHE A 59 10.62 -3.12 6.99
N GLU A 60 10.59 -4.21 7.75
CA GLU A 60 9.74 -4.35 8.93
C GLU A 60 9.90 -3.18 9.92
N GLY A 61 11.14 -2.85 10.31
CA GLY A 61 11.40 -1.73 11.23
C GLY A 61 10.90 -0.39 10.68
N TYR A 62 11.21 -0.08 9.42
CA TYR A 62 10.78 1.16 8.76
C TYR A 62 9.26 1.27 8.68
N ILE A 63 8.57 0.21 8.26
CA ILE A 63 7.10 0.20 8.14
C ILE A 63 6.44 0.27 9.52
N ILE A 64 6.94 -0.46 10.52
CA ILE A 64 6.41 -0.39 11.89
C ILE A 64 6.56 1.02 12.46
N ASP A 65 7.67 1.70 12.21
CA ASP A 65 7.87 3.07 12.68
C ASP A 65 6.93 4.06 11.99
N LEU A 66 6.61 3.86 10.70
CA LEU A 66 5.55 4.62 10.03
C LEU A 66 4.17 4.33 10.64
N CYS A 67 3.84 3.07 10.94
CA CYS A 67 2.58 2.72 11.60
C CYS A 67 2.44 3.40 12.98
N LYS A 68 3.53 3.49 13.75
CA LYS A 68 3.53 4.22 15.04
C LYS A 68 3.29 5.71 14.85
N LYS A 69 4.01 6.37 13.92
CA LYS A 69 3.82 7.80 13.61
C LYS A 69 2.39 8.10 13.17
N TYR A 70 1.82 7.21 12.35
CA TYR A 70 0.42 7.32 11.94
C TYR A 70 -0.52 7.19 13.13
N ASP A 71 -0.30 6.23 14.04
CA ASP A 71 -1.13 6.08 15.24
C ASP A 71 -0.96 7.25 16.24
N GLU A 72 0.22 7.86 16.31
CA GLU A 72 0.46 9.08 17.09
C GLU A 72 -0.38 10.26 16.59
N GLU A 73 -0.51 10.40 15.27
CA GLU A 73 -1.28 11.49 14.64
C GLU A 73 -2.80 11.23 14.69
N PHE A 74 -3.23 10.00 14.38
CA PHE A 74 -4.65 9.71 14.15
C PHE A 74 -5.30 8.87 15.27
N ASN A 75 -4.53 8.36 16.23
CA ASN A 75 -4.98 7.51 17.33
C ASN A 75 -5.87 6.34 16.85
N TYR A 76 -5.53 5.78 15.68
CA TYR A 76 -6.31 4.80 14.93
C TYR A 76 -6.39 3.44 15.63
N VAL A 77 -5.31 2.96 16.26
CA VAL A 77 -5.25 1.62 16.87
C VAL A 77 -6.29 1.48 17.99
N LYS A 78 -6.63 2.57 18.70
CA LYS A 78 -7.68 2.58 19.72
C LYS A 78 -9.10 2.50 19.13
N THR A 79 -9.26 2.74 17.83
CA THR A 79 -10.56 2.72 17.13
C THR A 79 -10.94 1.33 16.63
N ILE A 80 -9.98 0.41 16.53
CA ILE A 80 -10.18 -0.95 16.01
C ILE A 80 -10.28 -1.98 17.13
N LYS A 81 -11.08 -3.03 16.92
CA LYS A 81 -11.31 -4.11 17.88
C LYS A 81 -10.89 -5.45 17.30
N VAL A 82 -9.58 -5.64 17.16
CA VAL A 82 -9.01 -6.83 16.49
C VAL A 82 -8.63 -7.94 17.48
N THR A 83 -8.24 -7.59 18.71
CA THR A 83 -7.79 -8.54 19.74
C THR A 83 -8.12 -8.03 21.14
N LYS A 84 -8.19 -8.96 22.12
CA LYS A 84 -8.37 -8.66 23.55
C LYS A 84 -7.06 -8.48 24.31
N GLN A 85 -5.92 -8.79 23.67
CA GLN A 85 -4.59 -8.73 24.29
C GLN A 85 -3.67 -7.87 23.43
N ALA A 86 -2.72 -7.18 24.07
CA ALA A 86 -1.71 -6.42 23.36
C ALA A 86 -0.77 -7.36 22.59
N HIS A 87 -0.56 -7.07 21.32
CA HIS A 87 0.38 -7.78 20.44
C HIS A 87 1.26 -6.76 19.72
N PRO A 88 2.55 -7.04 19.52
CA PRO A 88 3.39 -6.18 18.70
C PRO A 88 2.93 -6.23 17.23
N PHE A 89 3.12 -5.12 16.51
CA PHE A 89 3.00 -5.14 15.05
C PHE A 89 4.16 -5.92 14.44
N PHE A 90 3.88 -6.58 13.31
CA PHE A 90 4.87 -7.24 12.46
C PHE A 90 4.46 -7.03 10.99
N LEU A 91 5.44 -7.12 10.09
CA LEU A 91 5.18 -6.99 8.66
C LEU A 91 4.85 -8.37 8.07
N GLU A 92 3.56 -8.63 7.88
CA GLU A 92 3.07 -9.95 7.44
C GLU A 92 3.53 -10.33 6.02
N SER A 93 3.38 -9.41 5.06
CA SER A 93 3.65 -9.73 3.66
C SER A 93 4.07 -8.50 2.84
N MET A 94 4.79 -8.77 1.76
CA MET A 94 5.16 -7.80 0.73
C MET A 94 5.12 -8.47 -0.64
N TRP A 95 4.58 -7.76 -1.61
CA TRP A 95 4.56 -8.15 -3.01
C TRP A 95 4.80 -6.93 -3.89
N VAL A 96 5.12 -7.17 -5.16
CA VAL A 96 5.35 -6.13 -6.17
C VAL A 96 4.40 -6.32 -7.34
N ASN A 97 3.86 -5.21 -7.81
CA ASN A 97 3.01 -5.11 -8.99
C ASN A 97 3.77 -4.46 -10.15
N PHE A 98 3.86 -5.16 -11.29
CA PHE A 98 4.29 -4.58 -12.56
C PHE A 98 3.07 -4.35 -13.45
N GLN A 99 2.33 -3.29 -13.13
CA GLN A 99 1.07 -2.96 -13.79
C GLN A 99 1.29 -2.41 -15.21
N LYS A 100 0.59 -2.97 -16.19
CA LYS A 100 0.58 -2.49 -17.57
C LYS A 100 -0.61 -1.58 -17.84
N LYS A 101 -0.57 -0.88 -18.98
CA LYS A 101 -1.73 -0.12 -19.49
C LYS A 101 -2.96 -1.02 -19.52
N HIS A 102 -4.09 -0.50 -19.03
CA HIS A 102 -5.39 -1.16 -18.90
C HIS A 102 -5.50 -2.25 -17.81
N GLU A 103 -4.43 -2.54 -17.07
CA GLU A 103 -4.54 -3.30 -15.82
C GLU A 103 -4.90 -2.34 -14.68
N PHE A 104 -5.64 -2.82 -13.68
CA PHE A 104 -6.00 -2.06 -12.49
C PHE A 104 -6.08 -2.98 -11.29
N ASN A 105 -5.89 -2.41 -10.10
CA ASN A 105 -6.18 -3.12 -8.86
C ASN A 105 -7.67 -2.91 -8.52
N PRO A 106 -8.52 -3.96 -8.51
CA PRO A 106 -9.95 -3.83 -8.21
C PRO A 106 -10.19 -3.26 -6.81
N ILE A 107 -11.42 -2.81 -6.55
CA ILE A 107 -11.83 -2.45 -5.18
C ILE A 107 -11.75 -3.71 -4.31
N HIS A 108 -10.97 -3.66 -3.24
CA HIS A 108 -10.80 -4.73 -2.26
C HIS A 108 -10.47 -4.15 -0.88
N ILE A 109 -10.41 -5.03 0.12
CA ILE A 109 -10.02 -4.70 1.49
C ILE A 109 -8.85 -5.59 1.92
N HIS A 110 -8.11 -5.14 2.93
CA HIS A 110 -7.10 -5.96 3.60
C HIS A 110 -7.60 -6.34 4.99
N SER A 111 -7.29 -7.56 5.45
CA SER A 111 -7.63 -8.05 6.79
C SER A 111 -6.66 -7.60 7.88
N GLY A 112 -5.54 -6.97 7.49
CA GLY A 112 -4.53 -6.45 8.41
C GLY A 112 -4.96 -5.17 9.12
N VAL A 113 -4.15 -4.75 10.09
CA VAL A 113 -4.39 -3.51 10.85
C VAL A 113 -4.10 -2.26 10.00
N PHE A 114 -3.02 -2.31 9.22
CA PHE A 114 -2.55 -1.23 8.35
C PHE A 114 -2.34 -1.75 6.94
N SER A 115 -2.30 -0.84 5.97
CA SER A 115 -1.90 -1.12 4.59
C SER A 115 -0.99 0.00 4.11
N PHE A 116 -0.07 -0.31 3.19
CA PHE A 116 0.85 0.66 2.62
C PHE A 116 1.11 0.36 1.14
N VAL A 117 1.63 1.36 0.43
CA VAL A 117 2.10 1.23 -0.95
C VAL A 117 3.42 1.97 -1.10
N ILE A 118 4.37 1.35 -1.81
CA ILE A 118 5.63 2.00 -2.20
C ILE A 118 5.62 2.12 -3.72
N TRP A 119 5.72 3.36 -4.21
CA TRP A 119 5.80 3.65 -5.64
C TRP A 119 7.25 3.65 -6.11
N LEU A 120 7.66 2.62 -6.86
CA LEU A 120 9.02 2.49 -7.39
C LEU A 120 9.23 3.22 -8.72
N GLN A 121 8.20 3.18 -9.57
CA GLN A 121 8.20 3.81 -10.89
C GLN A 121 6.75 4.17 -11.22
N VAL A 122 6.50 5.45 -11.50
CA VAL A 122 5.21 5.96 -11.94
C VAL A 122 5.41 6.50 -13.36
N PRO A 123 4.81 5.86 -14.39
CA PRO A 123 5.12 6.16 -15.79
C PRO A 123 4.49 7.45 -16.32
N PHE A 124 3.47 7.96 -15.64
CA PHE A 124 2.73 9.16 -16.00
C PHE A 124 2.05 9.76 -14.77
N THR A 125 1.87 11.06 -14.77
CA THR A 125 1.09 11.80 -13.78
C THR A 125 -0.41 11.52 -13.94
N LYS A 126 -1.18 11.84 -12.91
CA LYS A 126 -2.65 11.76 -12.95
C LYS A 126 -3.26 12.58 -14.09
N ASP A 127 -2.67 13.73 -14.42
CA ASP A 127 -3.18 14.59 -15.49
C ASP A 127 -2.88 14.03 -16.88
N GLU A 128 -1.71 13.40 -17.06
CA GLU A 128 -1.37 12.65 -18.27
C GLU A 128 -2.28 11.43 -18.46
N GLU A 129 -2.58 10.70 -17.38
CA GLU A 129 -3.51 9.57 -17.41
C GLU A 129 -4.92 10.01 -17.83
N LYS A 130 -5.44 11.10 -17.22
CA LYS A 130 -6.75 11.66 -17.56
C LYS A 130 -6.85 12.05 -19.03
N LYS A 131 -5.83 12.70 -19.59
CA LYS A 131 -5.79 13.07 -21.02
C LYS A 131 -5.84 11.85 -21.94
N SER A 132 -5.33 10.70 -21.48
CA SER A 132 -5.33 9.45 -22.24
C SER A 132 -6.53 8.53 -21.98
N SER A 133 -7.46 8.96 -21.12
CA SER A 133 -8.63 8.18 -20.71
C SER A 133 -9.73 8.21 -21.78
N PRO A 134 -10.51 7.12 -21.96
CA PRO A 134 -11.56 7.05 -22.99
C PRO A 134 -12.67 8.12 -22.90
N GLY A 135 -12.76 8.86 -21.78
CA GLY A 135 -13.69 9.97 -21.56
C GLY A 135 -13.04 11.36 -21.57
N ALA A 136 -11.81 11.50 -22.06
CA ALA A 136 -11.08 12.77 -22.07
C ALA A 136 -11.61 13.79 -23.10
N GLU A 137 -12.35 13.34 -24.11
CA GLU A 137 -12.94 14.16 -25.19
C GLU A 137 -14.46 14.36 -25.03
N GLY A 138 -15.02 14.11 -23.83
CA GLY A 138 -16.45 14.25 -23.52
C GLY A 138 -16.82 15.60 -22.91
#